data_AF-G4ZPH8-F1
#
_entry.id   AF-G4ZPH8-F1
#
_cell.length_a   1.000
_cell.length_b   1.000
_cell.length_c   1.000
_cell.angle_alpha   90.00
_cell.angle_beta   90.00
_cell.angle_gamma   90.00
#
_symmetry.space_group_name_H-M   'P 1'
#
loop_
_entity.id
_entity.type
_entity.pdbx_description
1 polymer ?
#
loop_
_entity_poly.entity_id
_entity_poly.type
_entity_poly.pdbx_seq_one_letter_code
_entity_poly.pdbx_strand_id
1 'polypeptide(L)'
;MSVQTLQSQHLVVKDDSVGVIFVKTKTNQEGSGPRDPRHLYANPLSPSTYWVTALAIYLACHPRLEPGALFPGSNQKLRFSKVLTNLLKQGDAGKSYGTHSVRKGVATFASAGDQFLGRVVAGLPVNDSKFATLPPHFQDGPDKNVKSCVETMFP
;
A
#
# COMPACT_ATOMS: atom_id res chain seq x y z
N MET A 1 3.51 3.95 -15.37
CA MET A 1 2.63 3.97 -14.19
C MET A 1 3.46 4.39 -13.00
N SER A 2 3.05 5.46 -12.31
CA SER A 2 3.74 5.96 -11.12
C SER A 2 2.73 6.00 -9.99
N VAL A 3 3.10 5.55 -8.79
CA VAL A 3 2.30 5.75 -7.57
C VAL A 3 2.02 7.25 -7.34
N GLN A 4 2.78 8.12 -8.01
CA GLN A 4 2.59 9.56 -7.98
C GLN A 4 1.23 10.07 -8.46
N THR A 5 0.53 9.30 -9.30
CA THR A 5 -0.82 9.68 -9.77
C THR A 5 -1.91 8.95 -9.00
N LEU A 6 -1.57 8.29 -7.88
CA LEU A 6 -2.55 7.60 -7.05
C LEU A 6 -3.44 8.62 -6.36
N GLN A 7 -4.74 8.41 -6.45
CA GLN A 7 -5.74 9.21 -5.77
C GLN A 7 -6.40 8.37 -4.68
N SER A 8 -6.90 9.00 -3.63
CA SER A 8 -7.60 8.32 -2.52
C SER A 8 -8.74 7.44 -3.04
N GLN A 9 -9.51 7.94 -4.01
CA GLN A 9 -10.61 7.22 -4.68
C GLN A 9 -10.19 5.98 -5.49
N HIS A 10 -8.89 5.79 -5.74
CA HIS A 10 -8.40 4.59 -6.43
C HIS A 10 -8.22 3.39 -5.50
N LEU A 11 -8.34 3.58 -4.19
CA LEU A 11 -8.30 2.51 -3.19
C LEU A 11 -9.72 1.94 -3.02
N VAL A 12 -9.86 0.64 -3.25
CA VAL A 12 -11.13 -0.07 -3.15
C VAL A 12 -10.95 -1.23 -2.19
N VAL A 13 -11.72 -1.25 -1.11
CA VAL A 13 -11.71 -2.38 -0.16
C VAL A 13 -12.35 -3.60 -0.85
N LYS A 14 -11.69 -4.75 -0.75
CA LYS A 14 -12.19 -6.01 -1.29
C LYS A 14 -11.82 -7.16 -0.36
N ASP A 15 -12.80 -7.66 0.39
CA ASP A 15 -12.69 -8.79 1.30
C ASP A 15 -11.42 -8.72 2.19
N ASP A 16 -10.39 -9.48 1.83
CA ASP A 16 -9.13 -9.60 2.57
C ASP A 16 -7.98 -8.73 2.03
N SER A 17 -8.28 -7.83 1.10
CA SER A 17 -7.31 -6.98 0.41
C SER A 17 -7.83 -5.57 0.19
N VAL A 18 -6.92 -4.67 -0.18
CA VAL A 18 -7.30 -3.39 -0.81
C VAL A 18 -6.80 -3.40 -2.24
N GLY A 19 -7.74 -3.28 -3.17
CA GLY A 19 -7.47 -3.10 -4.59
C GLY A 19 -7.05 -1.67 -4.89
N VAL A 20 -6.02 -1.52 -5.71
CA VAL A 20 -5.51 -0.24 -6.19
C VAL A 20 -5.76 -0.14 -7.69
N ILE A 21 -6.64 0.78 -8.08
CA ILE A 21 -7.02 0.99 -9.48
C ILE A 21 -6.05 1.97 -10.14
N PHE A 22 -5.40 1.54 -11.22
CA PHE A 22 -4.53 2.41 -12.01
C PHE A 22 -5.19 2.74 -13.34
N VAL A 23 -5.60 4.00 -13.52
CA VAL A 23 -6.26 4.48 -14.74
C VAL A 23 -5.34 4.41 -15.95
N LYS A 24 -4.04 4.73 -15.78
CA LYS A 24 -3.04 4.65 -16.85
C LYS A 24 -1.94 3.67 -16.47
N THR A 25 -1.71 2.69 -17.34
CA THR A 25 -0.67 1.68 -17.17
C THR A 25 0.35 1.78 -18.31
N LYS A 26 1.49 1.08 -18.20
CA LYS A 26 2.47 1.06 -19.32
C LYS A 26 1.82 0.51 -20.60
N THR A 27 0.94 -0.48 -20.44
CA THR A 27 0.27 -1.22 -21.52
C THR A 27 -1.09 -0.63 -21.90
N ASN A 28 -1.64 0.28 -21.08
CA ASN A 28 -2.90 1.00 -21.31
C ASN A 28 -2.67 2.50 -21.05
N GLN A 29 -2.00 3.17 -21.99
CA GLN A 29 -1.63 4.59 -21.86
C GLN A 29 -2.82 5.53 -22.04
N GLU A 30 -3.79 5.12 -22.85
CA GLU A 30 -5.04 5.83 -23.08
C GLU A 30 -6.00 5.73 -21.88
N GLY A 31 -5.89 4.65 -21.09
CA GLY A 31 -6.74 4.40 -19.94
C GLY A 31 -8.17 3.95 -20.31
N SER A 32 -8.35 3.54 -21.57
CA SER A 32 -9.60 3.10 -22.18
C SER A 32 -9.94 1.62 -21.91
N GLY A 33 -8.93 0.80 -21.60
CA GLY A 33 -9.11 -0.64 -21.30
C GLY A 33 -9.55 -0.98 -19.86
N PRO A 34 -9.83 -2.27 -19.59
CA PRO A 34 -10.18 -2.79 -18.26
C PRO A 34 -9.19 -2.38 -17.18
N ARG A 35 -9.70 -2.13 -15.97
CA ARG A 35 -8.95 -1.56 -14.84
C ARG A 35 -8.93 -2.52 -13.67
N ASP A 36 -8.36 -3.70 -13.91
CA ASP A 36 -8.21 -4.71 -12.86
C ASP A 36 -7.40 -4.13 -11.69
N PRO A 37 -7.95 -4.13 -10.46
CA PRO A 37 -7.24 -3.63 -9.31
C PRO A 37 -5.97 -4.45 -9.03
N ARG A 38 -4.90 -3.77 -8.62
CA ARG A 38 -3.74 -4.44 -8.01
C ARG A 38 -3.99 -4.61 -6.53
N HIS A 39 -3.95 -5.85 -6.04
CA HIS A 39 -4.31 -6.14 -4.65
C HIS A 39 -3.13 -5.99 -3.70
N LEU A 40 -3.38 -5.27 -2.60
CA LEU A 40 -2.49 -5.18 -1.44
C LEU A 40 -3.07 -6.02 -0.31
N TYR A 41 -2.28 -6.95 0.20
CA TYR A 41 -2.67 -7.85 1.31
C TYR A 41 -2.04 -7.38 2.61
N ALA A 42 -2.77 -7.51 3.71
CA ALA A 42 -2.26 -7.17 5.04
C ALA A 42 -1.65 -8.40 5.71
N ASN A 43 -0.72 -8.16 6.64
CA ASN A 43 -0.23 -9.18 7.55
C ASN A 43 -0.45 -8.72 8.99
N PRO A 44 -1.62 -8.98 9.60
CA PRO A 44 -1.93 -8.51 10.94
C PRO A 44 -0.98 -9.04 12.03
N LEU A 45 -0.19 -10.07 11.73
CA LEU A 45 0.80 -10.64 12.67
C LEU A 45 2.06 -9.76 12.80
N SER A 46 2.29 -8.82 11.87
CA SER A 46 3.45 -7.92 11.92
C SER A 46 3.06 -6.45 11.61
N PRO A 47 2.36 -5.76 12.54
CA PRO A 47 1.87 -4.40 12.34
C PRO A 47 2.92 -3.35 11.99
N SER A 48 4.14 -3.51 12.47
CA SER A 48 5.23 -2.57 12.20
C SER A 48 5.71 -2.59 10.75
N THR A 49 5.42 -3.65 9.99
CA THR A 49 6.00 -3.86 8.65
C THR A 49 4.97 -3.93 7.53
N TYR A 50 3.66 -3.91 7.81
CA TYR A 50 2.64 -3.95 6.78
C TYR A 50 2.12 -2.57 6.36
N TRP A 51 1.60 -2.49 5.13
CA TRP A 51 1.29 -1.23 4.46
C TRP A 51 0.08 -0.46 5.05
N VAL A 52 -0.96 -1.13 5.56
CA VAL A 52 -2.11 -0.50 6.23
C VAL A 52 -1.67 0.32 7.46
N THR A 53 -0.74 -0.15 8.30
CA THR A 53 -0.24 0.64 9.45
C THR A 53 0.52 1.86 8.96
N ALA A 54 1.39 1.68 7.96
CA ALA A 54 2.14 2.78 7.37
C ALA A 54 1.19 3.82 6.74
N LEU A 55 0.11 3.38 6.09
CA LEU A 55 -0.91 4.26 5.52
C LEU A 55 -1.71 4.97 6.61
N ALA A 56 -2.11 4.28 7.67
CA ALA A 56 -2.84 4.87 8.79
C ALA A 56 -2.02 5.96 9.49
N ILE A 57 -0.73 5.69 9.78
CA ILE A 57 0.19 6.69 10.32
C ILE A 57 0.36 7.86 9.35
N TYR A 58 0.52 7.57 8.05
CA TYR A 58 0.64 8.61 7.04
C TYR A 58 -0.57 9.55 7.06
N LEU A 59 -1.79 9.00 7.01
CA LEU A 59 -3.02 9.79 7.05
C LEU A 59 -3.11 10.58 8.36
N ALA A 60 -2.79 9.96 9.50
CA ALA A 60 -2.82 10.62 10.81
C ALA A 60 -1.89 11.84 10.89
N CYS A 61 -0.73 11.76 10.23
CA CYS A 61 0.21 12.87 10.12
C CYS A 61 -0.21 13.93 9.08
N HIS A 62 -1.25 13.68 8.27
CA HIS A 62 -1.76 14.58 7.25
C HIS A 62 -3.29 14.77 7.38
N PRO A 63 -3.79 15.31 8.51
CA PRO A 63 -5.24 15.40 8.77
C PRO A 63 -5.97 16.32 7.79
N ARG A 64 -5.26 17.28 7.17
CA ARG A 64 -5.79 18.22 6.15
C ARG A 64 -5.70 17.69 4.72
N LEU A 65 -5.54 16.37 4.55
CA LEU A 65 -5.45 15.76 3.22
C LEU A 65 -6.86 15.67 2.62
N GLU A 66 -7.15 16.55 1.68
CA GLU A 66 -8.41 16.52 0.94
C GLU A 66 -8.50 15.32 -0.01
N PRO A 67 -9.73 14.88 -0.36
CA PRO A 67 -9.94 13.90 -1.41
C PRO A 67 -9.20 14.29 -2.69
N GLY A 68 -8.42 13.37 -3.25
CA GLY A 68 -7.55 13.68 -4.39
C GLY A 68 -6.24 12.91 -4.34
N ALA A 69 -5.14 13.57 -4.68
CA ALA A 69 -3.82 12.95 -4.73
C ALA A 69 -3.41 12.42 -3.34
N LEU A 70 -3.17 11.11 -3.24
CA LEU A 70 -2.82 10.48 -1.96
C LEU A 70 -1.49 11.00 -1.40
N PHE A 71 -0.57 11.34 -2.29
CA PHE A 71 0.69 11.98 -1.96
C PHE A 71 0.72 13.33 -2.65
N PRO A 72 0.49 14.45 -1.96
CA PRO A 72 0.48 15.77 -2.60
C PRO A 72 1.90 16.26 -2.93
N GLY A 73 1.95 17.27 -3.80
CA GLY A 73 3.17 17.93 -4.25
C GLY A 73 3.87 17.24 -5.44
N SER A 74 5.01 17.81 -5.84
CA SER A 74 5.76 17.38 -7.02
C SER A 74 6.91 16.44 -6.67
N ASN A 75 7.53 15.84 -7.70
CA ASN A 75 8.79 15.09 -7.58
C ASN A 75 8.77 13.91 -6.59
N GLN A 76 7.63 13.25 -6.43
CA GLN A 76 7.43 12.19 -5.44
C GLN A 76 8.40 11.02 -5.64
N LYS A 77 8.65 10.63 -6.90
CA LYS A 77 9.67 9.62 -7.23
C LYS A 77 11.06 10.02 -6.71
N LEU A 78 11.46 11.28 -6.90
CA LEU A 78 12.76 11.78 -6.45
C LEU A 78 12.84 11.85 -4.93
N ARG A 79 11.77 12.31 -4.26
CA ARG A 79 11.66 12.32 -2.79
C ARG A 79 11.82 10.91 -2.22
N PHE A 80 11.09 9.94 -2.77
CA PHE A 80 11.19 8.54 -2.39
C PHE A 80 12.61 7.99 -2.61
N SER A 81 13.20 8.20 -3.80
CA SER A 81 14.58 7.77 -4.08
C SER A 81 15.58 8.30 -3.05
N LYS A 82 15.51 9.61 -2.71
CA LYS A 82 16.42 10.22 -1.74
C LYS A 82 16.27 9.61 -0.35
N VAL A 83 15.03 9.45 0.13
CA VAL A 83 14.76 8.85 1.44
C VAL A 83 15.25 7.40 1.48
N LEU A 84 14.91 6.60 0.46
CA LEU A 84 15.36 5.21 0.36
C LEU A 84 16.88 5.10 0.36
N THR A 85 17.58 5.91 -0.44
CA THR A 85 19.05 5.92 -0.48
C THR A 85 19.64 6.28 0.88
N ASN A 86 19.06 7.22 1.61
CA ASN A 86 19.55 7.58 2.94
C ASN A 86 19.35 6.43 3.95
N LEU A 87 18.18 5.79 3.96
CA LEU A 87 17.90 4.64 4.82
C LEU A 87 18.83 3.45 4.50
N LEU A 88 19.05 3.18 3.21
CA LEU A 88 19.94 2.11 2.78
C LEU A 88 21.43 2.40 3.04
N LYS A 89 21.82 3.65 3.28
CA LYS A 89 23.17 3.99 3.77
C LYS A 89 23.33 3.77 5.27
N GLN A 90 22.23 3.82 6.02
CA GLN A 90 22.23 3.54 7.46
C GLN A 90 22.29 2.04 7.74
N GLY A 91 21.66 1.22 6.89
CA GLY A 91 21.95 -0.22 6.83
C GLY A 91 23.14 -0.51 5.91
N ASP A 92 23.79 -1.66 6.02
CA ASP A 92 24.88 -2.06 5.11
C ASP A 92 24.36 -2.51 3.71
N ALA A 93 23.23 -1.95 3.27
CA ALA A 93 22.46 -2.39 2.11
C ALA A 93 22.58 -1.46 0.88
N GLY A 94 23.23 -0.30 1.05
CA GLY A 94 23.26 0.79 0.06
C GLY A 94 23.97 0.50 -1.25
N LYS A 95 24.78 -0.56 -1.31
CA LYS A 95 25.45 -1.02 -2.54
C LYS A 95 24.61 -2.02 -3.35
N SER A 96 23.69 -2.73 -2.69
CA SER A 96 22.97 -3.87 -3.28
C SER A 96 21.55 -3.52 -3.72
N TYR A 97 20.94 -2.51 -3.07
CA TYR A 97 19.53 -2.16 -3.28
C TYR A 97 19.36 -0.69 -3.68
N GLY A 98 18.37 -0.43 -4.53
CA GLY A 98 17.99 0.91 -4.94
C GLY A 98 16.65 0.92 -5.67
N THR A 99 16.20 2.10 -6.13
CA THR A 99 14.89 2.23 -6.79
C THR A 99 14.76 1.44 -8.09
N HIS A 100 15.88 1.11 -8.74
CA HIS A 100 15.87 0.20 -9.90
C HIS A 100 15.64 -1.26 -9.50
N SER A 101 16.04 -1.68 -8.30
CA SER A 101 15.81 -3.03 -7.77
C SER A 101 14.34 -3.27 -7.45
N VAL A 102 13.60 -2.23 -7.04
CA VAL A 102 12.14 -2.30 -6.80
C VAL A 102 11.37 -2.74 -8.06
N ARG A 103 11.90 -2.44 -9.26
CA ARG A 103 11.27 -2.79 -10.54
C ARG A 103 11.74 -4.15 -11.10
N LYS A 104 12.61 -4.88 -10.40
CA LYS A 104 13.21 -6.13 -10.89
C LYS A 104 12.93 -7.29 -9.93
N GLY A 105 12.79 -8.50 -10.48
CA GLY A 105 12.70 -9.74 -9.71
C GLY A 105 11.38 -9.92 -8.95
N VAL A 106 11.48 -10.17 -7.64
CA VAL A 106 10.39 -10.61 -6.76
C VAL A 106 9.20 -9.65 -6.71
N ALA A 107 9.41 -8.34 -6.76
CA ALA A 107 8.31 -7.37 -6.70
C ALA A 107 7.40 -7.45 -7.95
N THR A 108 7.98 -7.66 -9.14
CA THR A 108 7.22 -7.85 -10.38
C THR A 108 6.45 -9.17 -10.35
N PHE A 109 7.10 -10.25 -9.87
CA PHE A 109 6.47 -11.57 -9.76
C PHE A 109 5.31 -11.56 -8.76
N ALA A 110 5.53 -10.99 -7.57
CA ALA A 110 4.51 -10.81 -6.55
C ALA A 110 3.30 -9.99 -7.03
N SER A 111 3.53 -9.00 -7.89
CA SER A 111 2.48 -8.13 -8.42
C SER A 111 1.59 -8.77 -9.50
N ALA A 112 1.91 -9.99 -9.94
CA ALA A 112 1.17 -10.74 -10.95
C ALA A 112 0.52 -12.02 -10.40
N GLY A 113 0.66 -12.29 -9.10
CA GLY A 113 0.13 -13.47 -8.45
C GLY A 113 -1.33 -13.35 -8.02
N ASP A 114 -1.84 -14.47 -7.53
CA ASP A 114 -3.16 -14.59 -6.92
C ASP A 114 -3.16 -14.18 -5.43
N GLN A 115 -4.30 -14.38 -4.77
CA GLN A 115 -4.47 -14.14 -3.34
C GLN A 115 -3.51 -14.95 -2.48
N PHE A 116 -3.24 -16.21 -2.86
CA PHE A 116 -2.30 -17.06 -2.13
C PHE A 116 -0.90 -16.45 -2.16
N LEU A 117 -0.36 -16.15 -3.35
CA LEU A 117 0.96 -15.54 -3.46
C LEU A 117 1.02 -14.16 -2.78
N GLY A 118 -0.06 -13.38 -2.88
CA GLY A 118 -0.18 -12.08 -2.21
C GLY A 118 -0.01 -12.20 -0.68
N ARG A 119 -0.64 -13.21 -0.06
CA ARG A 119 -0.50 -13.51 1.36
C ARG A 119 0.90 -14.00 1.72
N VAL A 120 1.49 -14.87 0.90
CA VAL A 120 2.89 -15.32 1.07
C VAL A 120 3.84 -14.12 1.09
N VAL A 121 3.70 -13.21 0.12
CA VAL A 121 4.56 -12.02 -0.01
C VAL A 121 4.33 -11.02 1.13
N ALA A 122 3.11 -10.94 1.67
CA ALA A 122 2.83 -10.17 2.89
C ALA A 122 3.53 -10.76 4.14
N GLY A 123 4.11 -11.95 4.04
CA GLY A 123 4.82 -12.63 5.12
C GLY A 123 3.92 -13.47 6.02
N LEU A 124 2.75 -13.89 5.53
CA LEU A 124 1.88 -14.82 6.27
C LEU A 124 2.45 -16.25 6.26
N PRO A 125 2.29 -17.01 7.36
CA PRO A 125 2.91 -18.32 7.52
C PRO A 125 2.16 -19.41 6.74
N VAL A 126 2.67 -19.81 5.56
CA VAL A 126 2.00 -20.72 4.60
C VAL A 126 1.51 -22.04 5.20
N ASN A 127 2.27 -22.60 6.15
CA ASN A 127 1.99 -23.90 6.78
C ASN A 127 1.30 -23.79 8.14
N ASP A 128 0.68 -22.65 8.45
CA ASP A 128 -0.06 -22.43 9.69
C ASP A 128 -1.48 -21.95 9.34
N SER A 129 -2.46 -22.35 10.15
CA SER A 129 -3.83 -21.81 10.14
C SER A 129 -3.89 -20.28 10.09
N LYS A 130 -2.90 -19.60 10.69
CA LYS A 130 -2.75 -18.14 10.66
C LYS A 130 -2.56 -17.58 9.25
N PHE A 131 -2.21 -18.40 8.25
CA PHE A 131 -2.21 -17.99 6.84
C PHE A 131 -3.57 -17.45 6.39
N ALA A 132 -4.66 -18.00 6.93
CA ALA A 132 -6.02 -17.61 6.61
C ALA A 132 -6.51 -16.36 7.37
N THR A 133 -5.70 -15.81 8.29
CA THR A 133 -6.06 -14.60 9.04
C THR A 133 -6.40 -13.47 8.08
N LEU A 134 -7.52 -12.81 8.33
CA LEU A 134 -7.97 -11.66 7.56
C LEU A 134 -7.36 -10.37 8.14
N PRO A 135 -7.17 -9.31 7.33
CA PRO A 135 -6.92 -7.99 7.88
C PRO A 135 -7.96 -7.63 8.95
N PRO A 136 -7.66 -6.69 9.86
CA PRO A 136 -8.67 -6.13 10.75
C PRO A 136 -9.87 -5.67 9.91
N HIS A 137 -10.99 -6.37 10.06
CA HIS A 137 -12.23 -5.94 9.44
C HIS A 137 -12.85 -4.90 10.36
N PHE A 138 -12.92 -3.66 9.88
CA PHE A 138 -13.76 -2.65 10.48
C PHE A 138 -15.22 -2.95 10.10
N GLN A 139 -15.79 -4.04 10.63
CA GLN A 139 -17.21 -4.34 10.44
C GLN A 139 -18.08 -3.26 11.09
N ASP A 140 -17.54 -2.58 12.11
CA ASP A 140 -18.25 -1.56 12.85
C ASP A 140 -17.92 -0.13 12.38
N GLY A 141 -18.37 0.22 11.17
CA GLY A 141 -18.57 1.63 10.79
C GLY A 141 -19.50 2.46 11.71
N PRO A 142 -20.42 1.87 12.53
CA PRO A 142 -21.28 2.63 13.43
C PRO A 142 -20.86 2.64 14.92
N ASP A 143 -19.72 2.06 15.31
CA ASP A 143 -19.26 2.17 16.71
C ASP A 143 -18.97 3.64 17.05
N LYS A 144 -19.72 4.17 18.02
CA LYS A 144 -19.65 5.59 18.41
C LYS A 144 -18.28 5.97 18.97
N ASN A 145 -17.61 5.06 19.64
CA ASN A 145 -16.27 5.31 20.19
C ASN A 145 -15.24 5.33 19.07
N VAL A 146 -15.31 4.39 18.12
CA VAL A 146 -14.43 4.40 16.94
C VAL A 146 -14.65 5.67 16.13
N LYS A 147 -15.91 6.04 15.87
CA LYS A 147 -16.26 7.27 15.15
C LYS A 147 -15.75 8.52 15.86
N SER A 148 -15.95 8.63 17.18
CA SER A 148 -15.45 9.75 17.98
C SER A 148 -13.93 9.83 18.00
N CYS A 149 -13.23 8.69 18.11
CA CYS A 149 -11.77 8.64 18.01
C CYS A 149 -11.29 9.07 16.60
N VAL A 150 -11.97 8.63 15.54
CA VAL A 150 -11.67 9.04 14.16
C VAL A 150 -11.90 10.54 13.99
N GLU A 151 -13.04 11.09 14.43
CA GLU A 151 -13.33 12.53 14.40
C GLU A 151 -12.33 13.35 15.21
N THR A 152 -11.82 12.81 16.33
CA THR A 152 -10.78 13.48 17.14
C THR A 152 -9.42 13.45 16.44
N MET A 153 -9.08 12.34 15.79
CA MET A 153 -7.78 12.11 15.14
C MET A 153 -7.70 12.79 13.77
N PHE A 154 -8.84 12.94 13.09
CA PHE A 154 -9.01 13.53 11.77
C PHE A 154 -10.15 14.58 11.81
N PRO A 155 -9.90 15.76 12.41
CA PRO A 155 -10.91 16.82 12.58
C PRO A 155 -11.25 17.54 11.28
#